data_AF-A0A1H8DAH8-F1
#
_entry.id   AF-A0A1H8DAH8-F1
#
_cell.length_a   1.000
_cell.length_b   1.000
_cell.length_c   1.000
_cell.angle_alpha   90.00
_cell.angle_beta   90.00
_cell.angle_gamma   90.00
#
_symmetry.space_group_name_H-M   'P 1'
#
loop_
_entity.id
_entity.type
_entity.pdbx_description
1 polymer ?
#
loop_
_entity_poly.entity_id
_entity_poly.type
_entity_poly.pdbx_seq_one_letter_code
_entity_poly.pdbx_strand_id
1 'polypeptide(L)'
;MKEGFIIGGGLIFAGLILELSVGPVVWETFAWPVNGIVLAGFLALIATVFLLRKRVYAFRFIGTYQAAIPTLMYAVLLTIIMGLTRQTENGTWLNNMLVFWPFVLIYVYMAVILGVTVLRRLNNIPFLLNHLGLFIAMTTATLGNADMQRLKMITMVGEPEWRAMAQNGAIREMPLTIELKQFIMETYDDGSPKRYASEIQIQTKSGKKIETTVDVNKPVEVDGWKIYQYGYDTKMGAMSQISILELVSDPWLPLVYTGIYMMLAGAVCMFLKGKKVKK
;
A
#
# COMPACT_ATOMS: atom_id res chain seq x y z
N MET A 1 7.45 -2.51 -30.92
CA MET A 1 8.10 -1.55 -29.98
C MET A 1 7.60 -0.12 -30.19
N LYS A 2 7.67 0.44 -31.40
CA LYS A 2 7.13 1.79 -31.72
C LYS A 2 5.68 1.98 -31.22
N GLU A 3 4.82 1.02 -31.52
CA GLU A 3 3.42 1.01 -31.07
C GLU A 3 3.26 1.12 -29.54
N GLY A 4 4.09 0.41 -28.77
CA GLY A 4 4.03 0.47 -27.30
C GLY A 4 4.42 1.84 -26.75
N PHE A 5 5.39 2.53 -27.37
CA PHE A 5 5.71 3.91 -27.02
C PHE A 5 4.58 4.87 -27.38
N ILE A 6 3.94 4.69 -28.54
CA ILE A 6 2.80 5.51 -28.94
C ILE A 6 1.63 5.34 -27.96
N ILE A 7 1.31 4.09 -27.58
CA ILE A 7 0.24 3.81 -26.60
C ILE A 7 0.58 4.42 -25.24
N GLY A 8 1.81 4.23 -24.74
CA GLY A 8 2.24 4.81 -23.47
C GLY A 8 2.18 6.35 -23.47
N GLY A 9 2.71 7.00 -24.51
CA GLY A 9 2.61 8.45 -24.69
C GLY A 9 1.17 8.93 -24.80
N GLY A 10 0.31 8.19 -25.50
CA GLY A 10 -1.13 8.45 -25.57
C GLY A 10 -1.82 8.38 -24.21
N LEU A 11 -1.47 7.41 -23.36
CA LEU A 11 -1.98 7.32 -21.99
C LEU A 11 -1.51 8.49 -21.11
N ILE A 12 -0.25 8.92 -21.24
CA ILE A 12 0.23 10.12 -20.54
C ILE A 12 -0.59 11.34 -20.96
N PHE A 13 -0.76 11.54 -22.27
CA PHE A 13 -1.50 12.68 -22.80
C PHE A 13 -2.98 12.65 -22.37
N ALA A 14 -3.64 11.49 -22.48
CA ALA A 14 -5.02 11.32 -22.02
C ALA A 14 -5.13 11.56 -20.51
N GLY A 15 -4.17 11.07 -19.72
CA GLY A 15 -4.14 11.32 -18.28
C GLY A 15 -3.97 12.80 -17.95
N LEU A 16 -3.16 13.54 -18.69
CA LEU A 16 -3.01 14.99 -18.50
C LEU A 16 -4.32 15.73 -18.79
N ILE A 17 -5.03 15.33 -19.84
CA ILE A 17 -6.35 15.88 -20.14
C ILE A 17 -7.32 15.59 -18.99
N LEU A 18 -7.34 14.36 -18.46
CA LEU A 18 -8.18 14.00 -17.32
C LEU A 18 -7.83 14.84 -16.08
N GLU A 19 -6.55 14.95 -15.74
CA GLU A 19 -6.07 15.78 -14.62
C GLU A 19 -6.55 17.22 -14.73
N LEU A 20 -6.43 17.83 -15.91
CA LEU A 20 -6.87 19.20 -16.15
C LEU A 20 -8.40 19.37 -16.18
N SER A 21 -9.14 18.30 -16.47
CA SER A 21 -10.59 18.35 -16.62
C SER A 21 -11.35 18.03 -15.34
N VAL A 22 -10.92 17.02 -14.60
CA VAL A 22 -11.63 16.51 -13.41
C VAL A 22 -10.80 16.60 -12.12
N GLY A 23 -9.54 17.02 -12.20
CA GLY A 23 -8.63 17.08 -11.07
C GLY A 23 -8.04 15.72 -10.69
N PRO A 24 -7.37 15.63 -9.52
CA PRO A 24 -6.68 14.42 -9.07
C PRO A 24 -7.64 13.28 -8.73
N VAL A 25 -7.12 12.06 -8.73
CA VAL A 25 -7.87 10.86 -8.33
C VAL A 25 -8.25 10.92 -6.84
N VAL A 26 -9.55 10.81 -6.56
CA VAL A 26 -10.07 10.78 -5.18
C VAL A 26 -10.19 9.33 -4.70
N TRP A 27 -9.10 8.77 -4.17
CA TRP A 27 -9.02 7.36 -3.76
C TRP A 27 -10.10 6.95 -2.73
N GLU A 28 -10.52 7.86 -1.85
CA GLU A 28 -11.56 7.58 -0.83
C GLU A 28 -12.89 7.11 -1.45
N THR A 29 -13.21 7.55 -2.67
CA THR A 29 -14.43 7.11 -3.38
C THR A 29 -14.40 5.64 -3.80
N PHE A 30 -13.22 5.01 -3.75
CA PHE A 30 -13.02 3.59 -4.05
C PHE A 30 -13.04 2.72 -2.78
N ALA A 31 -13.33 3.25 -1.60
CA ALA A 31 -13.44 2.46 -0.38
C ALA A 31 -14.50 1.34 -0.52
N TRP A 32 -14.42 0.34 0.35
CA TRP A 32 -15.33 -0.80 0.35
C TRP A 32 -16.80 -0.34 0.40
N PRO A 33 -17.70 -0.88 -0.47
CA PRO A 33 -17.53 -2.03 -1.37
C PRO A 33 -17.07 -1.70 -2.80
N VAL A 34 -16.79 -0.43 -3.12
CA VAL A 34 -16.52 0.04 -4.48
C VAL A 34 -15.24 -0.58 -5.05
N ASN A 35 -14.15 -0.62 -4.30
CA ASN A 35 -12.91 -1.31 -4.71
C ASN A 35 -13.14 -2.79 -5.05
N GLY A 36 -14.01 -3.50 -4.34
CA GLY A 36 -14.37 -4.89 -4.62
C GLY A 36 -15.05 -5.03 -5.99
N ILE A 37 -15.97 -4.12 -6.30
CA ILE A 37 -16.64 -4.06 -7.62
C ILE A 37 -15.62 -3.73 -8.72
N VAL A 38 -14.75 -2.76 -8.47
CA VAL A 38 -13.70 -2.34 -9.41
C VAL A 38 -12.72 -3.48 -9.67
N LEU A 39 -12.29 -4.21 -8.64
CA LEU A 39 -11.43 -5.38 -8.79
C LEU A 39 -12.11 -6.48 -9.62
N ALA A 40 -13.37 -6.78 -9.35
CA ALA A 40 -14.13 -7.77 -10.11
C ALA A 40 -14.24 -7.37 -11.59
N GLY A 41 -14.58 -6.10 -11.87
CA GLY A 41 -14.60 -5.55 -13.22
C GLY A 41 -13.23 -5.60 -13.90
N PHE A 42 -12.16 -5.29 -13.16
CA PHE A 42 -10.79 -5.34 -13.66
C PHE A 42 -10.33 -6.76 -14.03
N LEU A 43 -10.67 -7.76 -13.21
CA LEU A 43 -10.41 -9.17 -13.51
C LEU A 43 -11.24 -9.65 -14.72
N ALA A 44 -12.49 -9.22 -14.84
CA ALA A 44 -13.33 -9.51 -16.00
C ALA A 44 -12.78 -8.89 -17.29
N LEU A 45 -12.24 -7.68 -17.22
CA LEU A 45 -11.53 -7.02 -18.32
C LEU A 45 -10.31 -7.85 -18.77
N ILE A 46 -9.45 -8.25 -17.82
CA ILE A 46 -8.27 -9.07 -18.13
C ILE A 46 -8.68 -10.41 -18.75
N ALA A 47 -9.70 -11.07 -18.22
CA ALA A 47 -10.22 -12.32 -18.76
C ALA A 47 -10.75 -12.11 -20.19
N THR A 48 -11.50 -11.04 -20.44
CA THR A 48 -12.02 -10.69 -21.77
C THR A 48 -10.90 -10.45 -22.77
N VAL A 49 -9.91 -9.63 -22.42
CA VAL A 49 -8.71 -9.37 -23.25
C VAL A 49 -7.99 -10.68 -23.54
N PHE A 50 -7.82 -11.54 -22.54
CA PHE A 50 -7.18 -12.84 -22.73
C PHE A 50 -7.99 -13.75 -23.67
N LEU A 51 -9.29 -13.95 -23.44
CA LEU A 51 -10.13 -14.84 -24.24
C LEU A 51 -10.22 -14.38 -25.71
N LEU A 52 -10.31 -13.07 -25.94
CA LEU A 52 -10.45 -12.48 -27.27
C LEU A 52 -9.10 -12.21 -27.97
N ARG A 53 -7.95 -12.51 -27.34
CA ARG A 53 -6.59 -12.26 -27.88
C ARG A 53 -6.31 -12.85 -29.27
N LYS A 54 -7.01 -13.94 -29.63
CA LYS A 54 -6.84 -14.57 -30.94
C LYS A 54 -7.61 -13.81 -32.02
N ARG A 55 -8.73 -13.16 -31.66
CA ARG A 55 -9.64 -12.46 -32.58
C ARG A 55 -9.26 -10.99 -32.78
N VAL A 56 -8.78 -10.31 -31.74
CA VAL A 56 -8.49 -8.88 -31.76
C VAL A 56 -6.98 -8.62 -31.71
N TYR A 57 -6.45 -7.89 -32.68
CA TYR A 57 -5.02 -7.56 -32.76
C TYR A 57 -4.52 -6.84 -31.49
N ALA A 58 -5.25 -5.80 -31.05
CA ALA A 58 -4.87 -5.03 -29.86
C ALA A 58 -4.73 -5.91 -28.60
N PHE A 59 -5.66 -6.84 -28.38
CA PHE A 59 -5.61 -7.77 -27.25
C PHE A 59 -4.47 -8.79 -27.36
N ARG A 60 -4.11 -9.16 -28.59
CA ARG A 60 -2.91 -9.96 -28.84
C ARG A 60 -1.64 -9.20 -28.46
N PHE A 61 -1.56 -7.94 -28.86
CA PHE A 61 -0.43 -7.03 -28.64
C PHE A 61 -0.16 -6.79 -27.15
N ILE A 62 -1.20 -6.56 -26.34
CA ILE A 62 -1.08 -6.28 -24.89
C ILE A 62 -0.21 -7.32 -24.15
N GLY A 63 -0.33 -8.61 -24.47
CA GLY A 63 0.47 -9.64 -23.79
C GLY A 63 1.84 -9.92 -24.42
N THR A 64 2.39 -8.97 -25.18
CA THR A 64 3.74 -9.08 -25.78
C THR A 64 4.74 -8.22 -25.02
N TYR A 65 6.03 -8.57 -25.12
CA TYR A 65 7.11 -7.73 -24.57
C TYR A 65 7.15 -6.34 -25.22
N GLN A 66 6.60 -6.21 -26.44
CA GLN A 66 6.54 -4.95 -27.16
C GLN A 66 5.55 -3.93 -26.56
N ALA A 67 4.55 -4.42 -25.81
CA ALA A 67 3.70 -3.59 -24.97
C ALA A 67 4.36 -3.35 -23.59
N ALA A 68 4.91 -4.41 -22.99
CA ALA A 68 5.45 -4.36 -21.63
C ALA A 68 6.66 -3.43 -21.45
N ILE A 69 7.66 -3.52 -22.33
CA ILE A 69 8.92 -2.75 -22.17
C ILE A 69 8.67 -1.24 -22.23
N PRO A 70 7.95 -0.68 -23.23
CA PRO A 70 7.67 0.76 -23.25
C PRO A 70 6.87 1.22 -22.04
N THR A 71 5.84 0.48 -21.62
CA THR A 71 5.06 0.80 -20.41
C THR A 71 5.94 0.83 -19.17
N LEU A 72 6.85 -0.14 -19.01
CA LEU A 72 7.81 -0.16 -17.92
C LEU A 72 8.75 1.05 -17.96
N MET A 73 9.20 1.48 -19.14
CA MET A 73 10.03 2.69 -19.27
C MET A 73 9.28 3.95 -18.83
N TYR A 74 8.00 4.10 -19.20
CA TYR A 74 7.17 5.20 -18.70
C TYR A 74 6.98 5.12 -17.18
N ALA A 75 6.69 3.94 -16.64
CA ALA A 75 6.51 3.75 -15.20
C ALA A 75 7.80 4.12 -14.42
N VAL A 76 8.97 3.68 -14.91
CA VAL A 76 10.28 4.02 -14.32
C VAL A 76 10.54 5.52 -14.40
N LEU A 77 10.31 6.16 -15.55
CA LEU A 77 10.51 7.60 -15.71
C LEU A 77 9.63 8.39 -14.73
N LEU A 78 8.34 8.05 -14.62
CA LEU A 78 7.42 8.68 -13.69
C LEU A 78 7.79 8.42 -12.22
N THR A 79 8.28 7.22 -11.91
CA THR A 79 8.78 6.88 -10.56
C THR A 79 10.03 7.69 -10.22
N ILE A 80 10.93 7.93 -11.18
CA ILE A 80 12.08 8.81 -10.99
C ILE A 80 11.62 10.24 -10.72
N ILE A 81 10.65 10.75 -11.49
CA ILE A 81 10.07 12.09 -11.25
C ILE A 81 9.49 12.16 -9.83
N MET A 82 8.71 11.16 -9.42
CA MET A 82 8.16 11.06 -8.06
C MET A 82 9.26 11.06 -6.99
N GLY A 83 10.37 10.35 -7.21
CA GLY A 83 11.49 10.29 -6.27
C GLY A 83 12.35 11.55 -6.22
N LEU A 84 12.42 12.32 -7.31
CA LEU A 84 13.19 13.57 -7.40
C LEU A 84 12.38 14.81 -7.00
N THR A 85 11.06 14.69 -6.90
CA THR A 85 10.16 15.79 -6.52
C THR A 85 9.70 15.62 -5.09
N ARG A 86 9.61 16.73 -4.35
CA ARG A 86 9.09 16.71 -2.98
C ARG A 86 7.60 16.33 -3.01
N GLN A 87 7.26 15.18 -2.43
CA GLN A 87 5.88 14.72 -2.35
C GLN A 87 5.15 15.39 -1.17
N THR A 88 4.03 16.04 -1.45
CA THR A 88 3.18 16.75 -0.49
C THR A 88 1.72 16.67 -0.92
N GLU A 89 0.81 16.40 0.01
CA GLU A 89 -0.62 16.24 -0.26
C GLU A 89 -1.26 17.49 -0.91
N ASN A 90 -0.86 18.69 -0.49
CA ASN A 90 -1.38 19.98 -0.99
C ASN A 90 -0.50 20.65 -2.06
N GLY A 91 0.40 19.89 -2.71
CA GLY A 91 1.27 20.43 -3.73
C GLY A 91 0.62 20.45 -5.13
N THR A 92 1.42 20.79 -6.14
CA THR A 92 0.96 20.67 -7.55
C THR A 92 0.86 19.19 -7.97
N TRP A 93 0.35 18.92 -9.17
CA TRP A 93 0.24 17.58 -9.75
C TRP A 93 1.52 16.73 -9.71
N LEU A 94 2.71 17.35 -9.82
CA LEU A 94 4.00 16.63 -9.68
C LEU A 94 4.42 16.37 -8.22
N ASN A 95 3.80 17.06 -7.26
CA ASN A 95 4.03 16.87 -5.83
C ASN A 95 3.08 15.82 -5.22
N ASN A 96 2.08 15.35 -5.96
CA ASN A 96 1.18 14.28 -5.51
C ASN A 96 0.99 13.24 -6.61
N MET A 97 2.06 12.51 -6.91
CA MET A 97 2.12 11.59 -8.06
C MET A 97 1.17 10.39 -7.94
N LEU A 98 0.77 10.01 -6.71
CA LEU A 98 -0.12 8.86 -6.48
C LEU A 98 -1.59 9.12 -6.84
N VAL A 99 -1.99 10.39 -6.93
CA VAL A 99 -3.33 10.79 -7.40
C VAL A 99 -3.30 11.35 -8.83
N PHE A 100 -2.11 11.45 -9.44
CA PHE A 100 -1.91 12.04 -10.76
C PHE A 100 -2.31 11.08 -11.88
N TRP A 101 -3.29 11.46 -12.72
CA TRP A 101 -3.89 10.55 -13.71
C TRP A 101 -2.91 9.85 -14.67
N PRO A 102 -1.91 10.51 -15.28
CA PRO A 102 -0.89 9.85 -16.10
C PRO A 102 -0.14 8.73 -15.38
N PHE A 103 0.17 8.92 -14.09
CA PHE A 103 0.79 7.90 -13.26
C PHE A 103 -0.16 6.71 -13.09
N VAL A 104 -1.39 6.99 -12.68
CA VAL A 104 -2.42 5.96 -12.46
C VAL A 104 -2.71 5.16 -13.73
N LEU A 105 -2.90 5.80 -14.87
CA LEU A 105 -3.19 5.12 -16.14
C LEU A 105 -2.05 4.21 -16.62
N ILE A 106 -0.80 4.64 -16.46
CA ILE A 106 0.36 3.80 -16.79
C ILE A 106 0.41 2.56 -15.89
N TYR A 107 0.17 2.71 -14.59
CA TYR A 107 0.13 1.59 -13.64
C TYR A 107 -1.05 0.66 -13.90
N VAL A 108 -2.24 1.18 -14.21
CA VAL A 108 -3.40 0.37 -14.62
C VAL A 108 -3.08 -0.42 -15.89
N TYR A 109 -2.48 0.21 -16.90
CA TYR A 109 -2.09 -0.48 -18.13
C TYR A 109 -1.02 -1.55 -17.89
N MET A 110 -0.03 -1.27 -17.04
CA MET A 110 0.96 -2.25 -16.60
C MET A 110 0.32 -3.44 -15.87
N ALA A 111 -0.66 -3.19 -15.00
CA ALA A 111 -1.42 -4.23 -14.32
C ALA A 111 -2.22 -5.11 -15.30
N VAL A 112 -2.83 -4.53 -16.35
CA VAL A 112 -3.50 -5.30 -17.42
C VAL A 112 -2.50 -6.17 -18.17
N ILE A 113 -1.35 -5.61 -18.59
CA ILE A 113 -0.29 -6.37 -19.28
C ILE A 113 0.18 -7.55 -18.41
N LEU A 114 0.42 -7.29 -17.12
CA LEU A 114 0.87 -8.29 -16.16
C LEU A 114 -0.18 -9.40 -15.97
N GLY A 115 -1.44 -9.04 -15.77
CA GLY A 115 -2.54 -10.01 -15.62
C GLY A 115 -2.72 -10.91 -16.85
N VAL A 116 -2.69 -10.33 -18.06
CA VAL A 116 -2.74 -11.11 -19.31
C VAL A 116 -1.51 -12.02 -19.44
N THR A 117 -0.35 -11.53 -19.00
CA THR A 117 0.92 -12.27 -19.04
C THR A 117 0.90 -13.48 -18.09
N VAL A 118 0.32 -13.33 -16.90
CA VAL A 118 0.06 -14.43 -15.96
C VAL A 118 -0.78 -15.52 -16.62
N LEU A 119 -1.93 -15.14 -17.21
CA LEU A 119 -2.85 -16.09 -17.87
C LEU A 119 -2.21 -16.84 -19.05
N ARG A 120 -1.21 -16.26 -19.72
CA ARG A 120 -0.50 -16.91 -20.83
C ARG A 120 0.48 -18.01 -20.38
N ARG A 121 0.91 -18.03 -19.12
CA ARG A 121 2.04 -18.85 -18.65
C ARG A 121 1.78 -19.54 -17.31
N LEU A 122 0.59 -20.10 -17.13
CA LEU A 122 0.17 -20.77 -15.90
C LEU A 122 1.02 -22.02 -15.54
N ASN A 123 1.57 -22.70 -16.55
CA ASN A 123 2.32 -23.95 -16.33
C ASN A 123 3.76 -23.75 -15.81
N ASN A 124 4.29 -22.52 -15.85
CA ASN A 124 5.65 -22.24 -15.40
C ASN A 124 5.63 -21.72 -13.95
N ILE A 125 5.74 -22.63 -12.98
CA ILE A 125 5.58 -22.30 -11.55
C ILE A 125 6.50 -21.15 -11.08
N PRO A 126 7.83 -21.15 -11.29
CA PRO A 126 8.67 -20.01 -10.88
C PRO A 126 8.25 -18.69 -11.54
N PHE A 127 7.86 -18.73 -12.82
CA PHE A 127 7.36 -17.55 -13.52
C PHE A 127 6.03 -17.07 -12.91
N LEU A 128 5.10 -18.00 -12.69
CA LEU A 128 3.76 -17.74 -12.17
C LEU A 128 3.84 -17.14 -10.77
N LEU A 129 4.63 -17.72 -9.85
CA LEU A 129 4.80 -17.22 -8.50
C LEU A 129 5.30 -15.76 -8.48
N ASN A 130 6.27 -15.42 -9.33
CA ASN A 130 6.77 -14.05 -9.43
C ASN A 130 5.74 -13.09 -10.04
N HIS A 131 5.14 -13.44 -11.18
CA HIS A 131 4.27 -12.50 -11.91
C HIS A 131 2.88 -12.37 -11.27
N LEU A 132 2.33 -13.48 -10.78
CA LEU A 132 1.07 -13.46 -10.02
C LEU A 132 1.28 -12.80 -8.65
N GLY A 133 2.41 -13.07 -7.99
CA GLY A 133 2.75 -12.40 -6.74
C GLY A 133 2.84 -10.88 -6.90
N LEU A 134 3.54 -10.41 -7.93
CA LEU A 134 3.59 -8.99 -8.28
C LEU A 134 2.20 -8.43 -8.63
N PHE A 135 1.40 -9.17 -9.40
CA PHE A 135 0.05 -8.75 -9.79
C PHE A 135 -0.85 -8.57 -8.57
N ILE A 136 -0.86 -9.54 -7.65
CA ILE A 136 -1.62 -9.46 -6.40
C ILE A 136 -1.11 -8.27 -5.58
N ALA A 137 0.18 -8.20 -5.27
CA ALA A 137 0.74 -7.15 -4.43
C ALA A 137 0.44 -5.75 -4.97
N MET A 138 0.63 -5.54 -6.28
CA MET A 138 0.38 -4.24 -6.91
C MET A 138 -1.11 -3.89 -6.94
N THR A 139 -1.99 -4.80 -7.36
CA THR A 139 -3.43 -4.50 -7.48
C THR A 139 -4.11 -4.30 -6.13
N THR A 140 -3.79 -5.13 -5.14
CA THR A 140 -4.38 -5.02 -3.81
C THR A 140 -3.80 -3.88 -3.00
N ALA A 141 -2.52 -3.50 -3.20
CA ALA A 141 -1.97 -2.29 -2.58
C ALA A 141 -2.64 -1.03 -3.11
N THR A 142 -2.87 -0.93 -4.43
CA THR A 142 -3.52 0.25 -5.02
C THR A 142 -4.99 0.37 -4.60
N LEU A 143 -5.77 -0.72 -4.70
CA LEU A 143 -7.21 -0.68 -4.36
C LEU A 143 -7.47 -0.69 -2.85
N GLY A 144 -6.59 -1.33 -2.07
CA GLY A 144 -6.68 -1.38 -0.62
C GLY A 144 -6.32 -0.06 0.07
N ASN A 145 -5.58 0.82 -0.60
CA ASN A 145 -5.23 2.14 -0.07
C ASN A 145 -6.47 2.96 0.34
N ALA A 146 -7.59 2.78 -0.35
CA ALA A 146 -8.85 3.47 -0.02
C ALA A 146 -9.48 3.01 1.31
N ASP A 147 -9.18 1.78 1.75
CA ASP A 147 -9.70 1.21 3.01
C ASP A 147 -8.71 1.35 4.17
N MET A 148 -7.46 1.76 3.89
CA MET A 148 -6.44 1.95 4.92
C MET A 148 -6.80 3.14 5.80
N GLN A 149 -6.85 2.90 7.10
CA GLN A 149 -7.11 3.93 8.11
C GLN A 149 -5.86 4.17 8.93
N ARG A 150 -5.51 5.44 9.11
CA ARG A 150 -4.44 5.91 9.99
C ARG A 150 -5.00 6.97 10.93
N LEU A 151 -5.03 6.66 12.21
CA LEU A 151 -5.60 7.51 13.24
C LEU A 151 -4.56 7.74 14.34
N LYS A 152 -4.55 8.93 14.94
CA LYS A 152 -3.69 9.26 16.07
C LYS A 152 -4.52 9.36 17.34
N MET A 153 -4.13 8.62 18.37
CA MET A 153 -4.75 8.69 19.69
C MET A 153 -3.74 9.29 20.66
N ILE A 154 -4.16 10.30 21.42
CA ILE A 154 -3.34 10.90 22.48
C ILE A 154 -3.84 10.31 23.78
N THR A 155 -3.05 9.46 24.41
CA THR A 155 -3.39 8.82 25.69
C THR A 155 -2.71 9.56 26.83
N MET A 156 -3.41 9.66 27.97
CA MET A 156 -2.93 10.28 29.20
C MET A 156 -2.81 9.22 30.30
N VAL A 157 -1.82 9.39 31.18
CA VAL A 157 -1.58 8.43 32.28
C VAL A 157 -2.82 8.31 33.16
N GLY A 158 -3.33 7.08 33.30
CA GLY A 158 -4.50 6.77 34.14
C GLY A 158 -5.85 7.13 33.50
N GLU A 159 -5.87 7.72 32.31
CA GLU A 159 -7.10 8.10 31.63
C GLU A 159 -7.41 7.18 30.44
N PRO A 160 -8.59 6.55 30.40
CA PRO A 160 -9.01 5.77 29.25
C PRO A 160 -9.36 6.69 28.08
N GLU A 161 -8.77 6.43 26.90
CA GLU A 161 -9.06 7.17 25.67
C GLU A 161 -9.63 6.22 24.60
N TRP A 162 -10.66 6.68 23.90
CA TRP A 162 -11.30 5.93 22.79
C TRP A 162 -11.48 6.82 21.55
N ARG A 163 -11.09 8.09 21.61
CA ARG A 163 -11.16 9.02 20.49
C ARG A 163 -9.81 9.04 19.79
N ALA A 164 -9.83 8.88 18.47
CA ALA A 164 -8.65 8.99 17.63
C ALA A 164 -8.90 10.01 16.52
N MET A 165 -7.86 10.76 16.16
CA MET A 165 -7.90 11.83 15.18
C MET A 165 -7.38 11.33 13.82
N ALA A 166 -8.17 11.53 12.76
CA ALA A 166 -7.77 11.27 11.38
C ALA A 166 -6.84 12.38 10.85
N GLN A 167 -6.23 12.16 9.68
CA GLN A 167 -5.33 13.14 9.04
C GLN A 167 -6.01 14.48 8.74
N ASN A 168 -7.30 14.48 8.40
CA ASN A 168 -8.10 15.68 8.15
C ASN A 168 -8.57 16.39 9.45
N GLY A 169 -8.14 15.91 10.62
CA GLY A 169 -8.54 16.46 11.93
C GLY A 169 -9.88 15.94 12.44
N ALA A 170 -10.61 15.11 11.69
CA ALA A 170 -11.85 14.52 12.15
C ALA A 170 -11.59 13.57 13.33
N ILE A 171 -12.39 13.70 14.39
CA ILE A 171 -12.36 12.80 15.54
C ILE A 171 -13.26 11.61 15.25
N ARG A 172 -12.74 10.41 15.50
CA ARG A 172 -13.45 9.15 15.35
C ARG A 172 -13.40 8.35 16.65
N GLU A 173 -14.54 7.80 17.04
CA GLU A 173 -14.60 6.87 18.17
C GLU A 173 -14.14 5.48 17.72
N MET A 174 -13.26 4.90 18.53
CA MET A 174 -12.65 3.60 18.29
C MET A 174 -13.47 2.48 18.93
N PRO A 175 -13.49 1.27 18.34
CA PRO A 175 -14.10 0.09 18.93
C PRO A 175 -13.21 -0.55 20.03
N LEU A 176 -12.27 0.21 20.58
CA LEU A 176 -11.37 -0.16 21.65
C LEU A 176 -11.03 1.08 22.48
N THR A 177 -10.72 0.87 23.75
CA THR A 177 -10.25 1.90 24.67
C THR A 177 -8.81 1.61 25.04
N ILE A 178 -7.95 2.61 25.05
CA ILE A 178 -6.56 2.50 25.46
C ILE A 178 -6.32 3.45 26.62
N GLU A 179 -5.83 2.90 27.73
CA GLU A 179 -5.34 3.68 28.87
C GLU A 179 -3.81 3.60 28.90
N LEU A 180 -3.15 4.75 29.02
CA LEU A 180 -1.71 4.78 29.28
C LEU A 180 -1.47 4.48 30.76
N LYS A 181 -0.73 3.42 31.06
CA LYS A 181 -0.30 3.12 32.44
C LYS A 181 0.97 3.87 32.76
N GLN A 182 1.96 3.78 31.87
CA GLN A 182 3.24 4.43 32.07
C GLN A 182 3.92 4.67 30.71
N PHE A 183 4.55 5.84 30.57
CA PHE A 183 5.51 6.08 29.51
C PHE A 183 6.92 5.73 29.98
N ILE A 184 7.68 5.04 29.14
CA ILE A 184 9.03 4.59 29.42
C ILE A 184 9.96 5.24 28.41
N MET A 185 11.02 5.89 28.89
CA MET A 185 12.11 6.37 28.05
C MET A 185 13.44 5.93 28.65
N GLU A 186 14.25 5.28 27.83
CA GLU A 186 15.65 5.02 28.13
C GLU A 186 16.50 6.05 27.38
N THR A 187 17.47 6.64 28.06
CA THR A 187 18.44 7.57 27.48
C THR A 187 19.84 6.97 27.48
N TYR A 188 20.67 7.39 26.54
CA TYR A 188 22.12 7.21 26.64
C TYR A 188 22.71 8.12 27.71
N ASP A 189 23.98 7.93 28.05
CA ASP A 189 24.70 8.73 29.05
C ASP A 189 24.79 10.22 28.66
N ASP A 190 24.74 10.52 27.35
CA ASP A 190 24.71 11.88 26.80
C ASP A 190 23.31 12.53 26.83
N GLY A 191 22.31 11.83 27.36
CA GLY A 191 20.92 12.28 27.47
C GLY A 191 20.08 12.09 26.20
N SER A 192 20.64 11.55 25.11
CA SER A 192 19.89 11.30 23.89
C SER A 192 18.91 10.12 24.06
N PRO A 193 17.69 10.16 23.47
CA PRO A 193 16.73 9.07 23.58
C PRO A 193 17.24 7.80 22.90
N LYS A 194 17.36 6.71 23.66
CA LYS A 194 17.75 5.38 23.17
C LYS A 194 16.54 4.55 22.77
N ARG A 195 15.48 4.60 23.58
CA ARG A 195 14.24 3.85 23.41
C ARG A 195 13.11 4.59 24.10
N TYR A 196 11.93 4.58 23.49
CA TYR A 196 10.72 5.01 24.18
C TYR A 196 9.58 4.03 23.88
N ALA A 197 8.79 3.74 24.91
CA ALA A 197 7.72 2.76 24.87
C ALA A 197 6.58 3.21 25.78
N SER A 198 5.39 2.65 25.56
CA SER A 198 4.23 2.90 26.40
C SER A 198 3.66 1.60 26.92
N GLU A 199 3.60 1.47 28.24
CA GLU A 199 2.76 0.45 28.88
C GLU A 199 1.32 0.92 28.82
N ILE A 200 0.49 0.11 28.17
CA ILE A 200 -0.91 0.43 27.92
C ILE A 200 -1.81 -0.72 28.35
N GLN A 201 -3.02 -0.37 28.76
CA GLN A 201 -4.12 -1.32 28.92
C GLN A 201 -5.12 -1.08 27.82
N ILE A 202 -5.34 -2.09 26.98
CA ILE A 202 -6.32 -2.08 25.91
C ILE A 202 -7.57 -2.82 26.38
N GLN A 203 -8.72 -2.19 26.24
CA GLN A 203 -10.02 -2.82 26.42
C GLN A 203 -10.73 -2.93 25.08
N THR A 204 -10.98 -4.16 24.63
CA THR A 204 -11.70 -4.41 23.38
C THR A 204 -13.21 -4.26 23.56
N LYS A 205 -13.95 -4.12 22.45
CA LYS A 205 -15.42 -4.17 22.46
C LYS A 205 -15.99 -5.46 23.07
N SER A 206 -15.26 -6.57 22.97
CA SER A 206 -15.64 -7.85 23.58
C SER A 206 -15.43 -7.90 25.10
N GLY A 207 -14.91 -6.82 25.71
CA GLY A 207 -14.64 -6.72 27.13
C GLY A 207 -13.30 -7.31 27.57
N LYS A 208 -12.48 -7.79 26.62
CA LYS A 208 -11.15 -8.34 26.93
C LYS A 208 -10.21 -7.19 27.31
N LYS A 209 -9.58 -7.31 28.48
CA LYS A 209 -8.50 -6.42 28.92
C LYS A 209 -7.16 -7.04 28.57
N ILE A 210 -6.30 -6.28 27.91
CA ILE A 210 -4.97 -6.70 27.46
C ILE A 210 -3.97 -5.66 27.95
N GLU A 211 -3.06 -6.06 28.83
CA GLU A 211 -1.93 -5.22 29.24
C GLU A 211 -0.72 -5.58 28.38
N THR A 212 -0.09 -4.55 27.82
CA THR A 212 1.01 -4.73 26.87
C THR A 212 1.88 -3.48 26.78
N THR A 213 3.05 -3.63 26.17
CA THR A 213 3.99 -2.54 25.96
C THR A 213 4.15 -2.31 24.46
N VAL A 214 3.86 -1.10 24.01
CA VAL A 214 4.07 -0.68 22.61
C VAL A 214 5.42 0.02 22.50
N ASP A 215 6.27 -0.48 21.61
CA ASP A 215 7.63 0.03 21.37
C ASP A 215 7.72 0.68 19.98
N VAL A 216 8.67 1.59 19.75
CA VAL A 216 8.84 2.34 18.49
C VAL A 216 8.86 1.45 17.24
N ASN A 217 9.38 0.23 17.38
CA ASN A 217 9.51 -0.73 16.28
C ASN A 217 8.78 -2.06 16.52
N LYS A 218 7.94 -2.14 17.56
CA LYS A 218 7.18 -3.35 17.89
C LYS A 218 5.71 -2.99 18.08
N PRO A 219 4.94 -2.90 16.97
CA PRO A 219 3.52 -2.63 17.07
C PRO A 219 2.77 -3.78 17.73
N VAL A 220 1.68 -3.46 18.39
CA VAL A 220 0.75 -4.45 18.95
C VAL A 220 -0.48 -4.54 18.04
N GLU A 221 -0.91 -5.77 17.75
CA GLU A 221 -2.09 -6.02 16.91
C GLU A 221 -3.29 -6.47 17.77
N VAL A 222 -4.40 -5.73 17.71
CA VAL A 222 -5.65 -6.03 18.42
C VAL A 222 -6.84 -5.70 17.53
N ASP A 223 -7.78 -6.63 17.37
CA ASP A 223 -9.05 -6.46 16.64
C ASP A 223 -8.90 -5.80 15.24
N GLY A 224 -7.85 -6.18 14.50
CA GLY A 224 -7.57 -5.65 13.15
C GLY A 224 -6.89 -4.27 13.12
N TRP A 225 -6.46 -3.77 14.29
CA TRP A 225 -5.68 -2.54 14.43
C TRP A 225 -4.26 -2.86 14.84
N LYS A 226 -3.29 -2.26 14.15
CA LYS A 226 -1.89 -2.20 14.57
C LYS A 226 -1.66 -0.88 15.27
N ILE A 227 -1.18 -0.95 16.50
CA ILE A 227 -0.94 0.19 17.38
C ILE A 227 0.57 0.42 17.43
N TYR A 228 1.01 1.55 16.91
CA TYR A 228 2.40 1.97 16.86
C TYR A 228 2.65 3.06 17.90
N GLN A 229 3.83 3.01 18.51
CA GLN A 229 4.33 4.14 19.29
C GLN A 229 4.74 5.24 18.31
N TYR A 230 3.99 6.35 18.28
CA TYR A 230 4.23 7.45 17.33
C TYR A 230 5.04 8.59 17.95
N GLY A 231 4.72 8.97 19.18
CA GLY A 231 5.36 10.11 19.82
C GLY A 231 4.99 10.27 21.29
N TYR A 232 5.47 11.35 21.89
CA TYR A 232 5.30 11.69 23.30
C TYR A 232 5.51 13.20 23.47
N ASP A 233 5.35 13.73 24.69
CA ASP A 233 5.71 15.13 24.98
C ASP A 233 7.23 15.31 25.04
N THR A 234 7.79 15.84 23.96
CA THR A 234 9.23 16.09 23.84
C THR A 234 9.75 17.14 24.81
N LYS A 235 8.89 18.02 25.36
CA LYS A 235 9.30 19.00 26.39
C LYS A 235 9.48 18.33 27.75
N MET A 236 8.67 17.32 28.05
CA MET A 236 8.76 16.57 29.31
C MET A 236 9.74 15.40 29.25
N GLY A 237 10.05 14.90 28.04
CA GLY A 237 11.01 13.80 27.85
C GLY A 237 10.56 12.53 28.58
N ALA A 238 11.45 11.97 29.41
CA ALA A 238 11.16 10.78 30.22
C ALA A 238 10.00 10.96 31.21
N MET A 239 9.64 12.21 31.55
CA MET A 239 8.54 12.54 32.45
C MET A 239 7.20 12.73 31.73
N SER A 240 7.12 12.42 30.43
CA SER A 240 5.90 12.58 29.63
C SER A 240 4.71 11.87 30.28
N GLN A 241 3.64 12.62 30.51
CA GLN A 241 2.35 12.09 30.98
C GLN A 241 1.41 11.73 29.82
N ILE A 242 1.87 11.92 28.59
CA ILE A 242 1.14 11.59 27.37
C ILE A 242 1.92 10.62 26.50
N SER A 243 1.19 9.83 25.73
CA SER A 243 1.73 9.08 24.61
C SER A 243 0.87 9.29 23.38
N ILE A 244 1.52 9.44 22.23
CA ILE A 244 0.84 9.53 20.94
C ILE A 244 0.97 8.16 20.30
N LEU A 245 -0.16 7.49 20.10
CA LEU A 245 -0.25 6.19 19.46
C LEU A 245 -0.81 6.38 18.05
N GLU A 246 -0.20 5.73 17.05
CA GLU A 246 -0.75 5.65 15.70
C GLU A 246 -1.46 4.30 15.53
N LEU A 247 -2.75 4.34 15.27
CA LEU A 247 -3.60 3.19 15.03
C LEU A 247 -3.79 3.03 13.53
N VAL A 248 -3.35 1.90 12.99
CA VAL A 248 -3.41 1.59 11.56
C VAL A 248 -4.26 0.35 11.35
N SER A 249 -5.26 0.44 10.47
CA SER A 249 -6.02 -0.72 9.99
C SER A 249 -5.95 -0.77 8.47
N ASP A 250 -5.55 -1.93 7.93
CA ASP A 250 -5.50 -2.20 6.50
C ASP A 250 -6.00 -3.63 6.25
N PRO A 251 -7.28 -3.80 5.83
CA PRO A 251 -7.85 -5.10 5.54
C PRO A 251 -7.19 -5.84 4.35
N TRP A 252 -6.49 -5.11 3.48
CA TRP A 252 -5.89 -5.64 2.24
C TRP A 252 -4.42 -6.03 2.41
N LEU A 253 -3.78 -5.59 3.48
CA LEU A 253 -2.39 -5.88 3.79
C LEU A 253 -2.04 -7.39 3.75
N PRO A 254 -2.90 -8.33 4.24
CA PRO A 254 -2.62 -9.76 4.11
C PRO A 254 -2.48 -10.23 2.65
N LEU A 255 -3.26 -9.66 1.73
CA LEU A 255 -3.17 -9.99 0.30
C LEU A 255 -1.88 -9.42 -0.31
N VAL A 256 -1.49 -8.21 0.09
CA VAL A 256 -0.21 -7.61 -0.34
C VAL A 256 0.96 -8.49 0.09
N TYR A 257 0.99 -8.92 1.35
CA TYR A 257 2.02 -9.83 1.85
C TYR A 257 1.98 -11.19 1.17
N THR A 258 0.79 -11.73 0.88
CA THR A 258 0.66 -12.96 0.08
C THR A 258 1.38 -12.81 -1.26
N GLY A 259 1.17 -11.69 -1.96
CA GLY A 259 1.86 -11.39 -3.21
C GLY A 259 3.39 -11.30 -3.06
N ILE A 260 3.88 -10.65 -2.00
CA ILE A 260 5.31 -10.53 -1.69
C ILE A 260 5.92 -11.90 -1.40
N TYR A 261 5.30 -12.72 -0.55
CA TYR A 261 5.79 -14.07 -0.24
C TYR A 261 5.78 -14.98 -1.47
N MET A 262 4.80 -14.83 -2.37
CA MET A 262 4.80 -15.54 -3.65
C MET A 262 6.01 -15.15 -4.52
N MET A 263 6.37 -13.87 -4.60
CA MET A 263 7.57 -13.44 -5.32
C MET A 263 8.84 -14.01 -4.70
N LEU A 264 8.98 -13.99 -3.37
CA LEU A 264 10.12 -14.59 -2.67
C LEU A 264 10.23 -16.10 -2.97
N ALA A 265 9.12 -16.84 -2.87
CA ALA A 265 9.07 -18.26 -3.22
C ALA A 265 9.43 -18.51 -4.69
N GLY A 266 8.93 -17.66 -5.59
CA GLY A 266 9.26 -17.68 -7.02
C GLY A 266 10.75 -17.49 -7.28
N ALA A 267 11.39 -16.52 -6.61
CA ALA A 267 12.83 -16.28 -6.67
C ALA A 267 13.63 -17.51 -6.20
N VAL A 268 13.28 -18.08 -5.05
CA VAL A 268 13.93 -19.32 -4.54
C VAL A 268 13.78 -20.46 -5.54
N CYS A 269 12.58 -20.65 -6.10
CA CYS A 269 12.33 -21.68 -7.12
C CYS A 269 13.18 -21.49 -8.38
N MET A 270 13.41 -20.25 -8.84
CA MET A 270 14.30 -19.96 -9.97
C MET A 270 15.75 -20.33 -9.65
N PHE A 271 16.25 -19.98 -8.46
CA PHE A 271 17.61 -20.35 -8.05
C PHE A 271 17.82 -21.86 -7.97
N LEU A 272 16.86 -22.60 -7.40
CA LEU A 272 16.94 -24.05 -7.28
C LEU A 272 16.89 -24.76 -8.63
N LYS A 273 16.03 -24.31 -9.56
CA LYS A 273 15.95 -24.89 -10.90
C LYS A 273 17.15 -24.51 -11.77
N GLY A 274 17.66 -23.28 -11.66
CA GLY A 274 18.86 -22.84 -12.37
C GLY A 274 20.11 -23.67 -12.03
N LYS A 275 20.20 -24.18 -10.78
CA LYS A 275 21.26 -25.12 -10.37
C LYS A 275 21.15 -26.50 -11.01
N LYS A 276 19.93 -26.98 -11.33
CA LYS A 276 19.72 -28.32 -11.93
C LYS A 276 20.06 -28.40 -13.42
N VAL A 277 20.09 -27.27 -14.14
CA VAL A 277 20.40 -27.24 -15.59
C VAL A 277 21.92 -27.23 -15.86
N LYS A 278 22.75 -26.98 -14.84
CA LYS A 278 24.22 -26.93 -14.93
C LYS A 278 24.93 -28.22 -14.47
N LYS A 279 24.20 -29.31 -14.24
CA LYS A 279 24.74 -30.66 -14.00
C LYS A 279 24.29 -31.58 -15.12
#